data_AF-A0A803P9A8-F1
#
_entry.id   AF-A0A803P9A8-F1
#
_cell.length_a   1.000
_cell.length_b   1.000
_cell.length_c   1.000
_cell.angle_alpha   90.00
_cell.angle_beta   90.00
_cell.angle_gamma   90.00
#
_symmetry.space_group_name_H-M   'P 1'
#
loop_
_entity.id
_entity.type
_entity.pdbx_description
1 polymer ?
#
loop_
_entity_poly.entity_id
_entity_poly.type
_entity_poly.pdbx_seq_one_letter_code
_entity_poly.pdbx_strand_id
1 'polypeptide(L)'
;MEYRKKVNSKVMKLGSLVSNSQEEYLLKEFSKEEVKKALFDIPGIKAPGPDGFTSCFFQDNWEMLGHDISEAVLSFLQPGKMLREINTTVLTLIPKCKCPNTVSEFRPIACCNVLYKVATKLICSRLKVILPDLVAQNQGGFITDSDDKWAIANKEDNLWIRWIYCVYMKGVDWWSYQAPPQASWYWKKLVAVKNQVKEIWEVRNSVLWNSETILVEQVVRKTKEDVKNRTCAAGQAKPNK
;
A
#
# COMPACT_ATOMS: atom_id res chain seq x y z
N MET A 1 -6.06 -37.73 -10.13
CA MET A 1 -4.88 -37.24 -9.39
C MET A 1 -3.68 -37.99 -9.94
N GLU A 2 -2.92 -37.39 -10.87
CA GLU A 2 -1.71 -38.02 -11.39
C GLU A 2 -0.67 -38.15 -10.25
N TYR A 3 -0.10 -39.34 -10.11
CA TYR A 3 0.93 -39.63 -9.12
C TYR A 3 2.14 -38.74 -9.41
N ARG A 4 2.53 -37.86 -8.47
CA ARG A 4 3.76 -37.07 -8.63
C ARG A 4 4.94 -38.03 -8.78
N LYS A 5 5.64 -37.97 -9.92
CA LYS A 5 6.89 -38.69 -10.12
C LYS A 5 7.88 -38.28 -9.04
N LYS A 6 8.51 -39.28 -8.39
CA LYS A 6 9.49 -39.07 -7.32
C LYS A 6 10.70 -38.33 -7.91
N VAL A 7 11.16 -37.29 -7.22
CA VAL A 7 12.36 -36.53 -7.63
C VAL A 7 13.56 -37.47 -7.65
N ASN A 8 14.36 -37.41 -8.73
CA ASN A 8 15.55 -38.23 -8.87
C ASN A 8 16.66 -37.68 -7.95
N SER A 9 16.95 -38.41 -6.87
CA SER A 9 17.95 -38.01 -5.86
C SER A 9 19.37 -37.91 -6.41
N LYS A 10 19.70 -38.65 -7.47
CA LYS A 10 21.02 -38.53 -8.13
C LYS A 10 21.17 -37.18 -8.81
N VAL A 11 20.10 -36.68 -9.44
CA VAL A 11 20.09 -35.36 -10.09
C VAL A 11 20.18 -34.24 -9.06
N MET A 12 19.46 -34.35 -7.94
CA MET A 12 19.51 -33.33 -6.87
C MET A 12 20.91 -33.20 -6.26
N LYS A 13 21.66 -34.30 -6.13
CA LYS A 13 23.02 -34.31 -5.59
C LYS A 13 24.07 -33.68 -6.53
N LEU A 14 23.73 -33.45 -7.80
CA LEU A 14 24.61 -32.81 -8.77
C LEU A 14 24.46 -31.27 -8.79
N GLY A 15 23.43 -30.74 -8.12
CA GLY A 15 23.21 -29.29 -8.06
C GLY A 15 24.25 -28.59 -7.19
N SER A 16 24.45 -27.30 -7.46
CA SER A 16 25.26 -26.42 -6.62
C SER A 16 24.75 -26.42 -5.19
N LEU A 17 25.67 -26.49 -4.23
CA LEU A 17 25.36 -26.37 -2.81
C LEU A 17 25.79 -25.00 -2.30
N VAL A 18 25.16 -24.57 -1.21
CA VAL A 18 25.54 -23.35 -0.49
C VAL A 18 26.99 -23.48 -0.03
N SER A 19 27.82 -22.50 -0.37
CA SER A 19 29.20 -22.43 0.10
C SER A 19 29.27 -21.97 1.57
N ASN A 20 30.38 -22.24 2.25
CA ASN A 20 30.57 -21.79 3.64
C ASN A 20 30.41 -20.26 3.79
N SER A 21 30.87 -19.48 2.80
CA SER A 21 30.74 -18.02 2.83
C SER A 21 29.29 -17.54 2.61
N GLN A 22 28.53 -18.24 1.77
CA GLN A 22 27.10 -17.99 1.59
C GLN A 22 26.30 -18.39 2.84
N GLU A 23 26.65 -19.49 3.48
CA GLU A 23 26.04 -19.92 4.74
C GLU A 23 26.30 -18.87 5.84
N GLU A 24 27.55 -18.46 6.02
CA GLU A 24 27.90 -17.39 6.97
C GLU A 24 27.13 -16.11 6.69
N TYR A 25 26.97 -15.72 5.42
CA TYR A 25 26.18 -14.56 5.03
C TYR A 25 24.68 -14.70 5.39
N LEU A 26 24.07 -15.85 5.12
CA LEU A 26 22.66 -16.10 5.43
C LEU A 26 22.37 -16.05 6.93
N LEU A 27 23.31 -16.55 7.74
CA LEU A 27 23.20 -16.66 9.20
C LEU A 27 23.49 -15.35 9.95
N LYS A 28 23.94 -14.28 9.27
CA LYS A 28 24.17 -12.97 9.90
C LYS A 28 22.93 -12.50 10.66
N GLU A 29 23.09 -11.74 11.73
CA GLU A 29 21.94 -11.13 12.39
C GLU A 29 21.34 -10.03 11.51
N PHE A 30 20.03 -9.82 11.59
CA PHE A 30 19.37 -8.71 10.91
C PHE A 30 19.50 -7.42 11.73
N SER A 31 19.67 -6.28 11.07
CA SER A 31 19.83 -4.99 11.74
C SER A 31 18.56 -4.11 11.67
N LYS A 32 18.46 -3.11 12.56
CA LYS A 32 17.34 -2.13 12.55
C LYS A 32 17.32 -1.31 11.25
N GLU A 33 18.49 -1.05 10.67
CA GLU A 33 18.66 -0.35 9.40
C GLU A 33 18.12 -1.18 8.23
N GLU A 34 18.37 -2.50 8.24
CA GLU A 34 17.77 -3.41 7.26
C GLU A 34 16.25 -3.42 7.39
N VAL A 35 15.70 -3.44 8.61
CA VAL A 35 14.25 -3.35 8.85
C VAL A 35 13.68 -2.06 8.27
N LYS A 36 14.29 -0.91 8.57
CA LYS A 36 13.88 0.39 8.03
C LYS A 36 13.87 0.34 6.51
N LYS A 37 14.99 -0.06 5.90
CA LYS A 37 15.10 -0.17 4.44
C LYS A 37 14.01 -1.07 3.86
N ALA A 38 13.80 -2.25 4.43
CA ALA A 38 12.79 -3.18 3.98
C ALA A 38 11.37 -2.59 4.07
N LEU A 39 11.04 -1.85 5.14
CA LEU A 39 9.75 -1.17 5.28
C LEU A 39 9.57 -0.07 4.22
N PHE A 40 10.58 0.76 4.01
CA PHE A 40 10.51 1.88 3.05
C PHE A 40 10.50 1.42 1.60
N ASP A 41 11.06 0.24 1.32
CA ASP A 41 10.96 -0.40 -0.01
C ASP A 41 9.59 -1.07 -0.27
N ILE A 42 8.65 -1.07 0.68
CA ILE A 42 7.27 -1.55 0.45
C ILE A 42 6.43 -0.36 -0.01
N PRO A 43 5.84 -0.40 -1.23
CA PRO A 43 5.01 0.71 -1.71
C PRO A 43 3.85 1.01 -0.75
N GLY A 44 3.67 2.28 -0.38
CA GLY A 44 2.66 2.74 0.58
C GLY A 44 1.21 2.31 0.25
N ILE A 45 0.92 2.12 -1.04
CA ILE A 45 -0.39 1.73 -1.59
C ILE A 45 -0.71 0.23 -1.48
N LYS A 46 0.18 -0.58 -0.89
CA LYS A 46 -0.07 -2.02 -0.73
C LYS A 46 -1.23 -2.26 0.26
N ALA A 47 -2.11 -3.20 -0.10
CA ALA A 47 -3.25 -3.57 0.73
C ALA A 47 -2.82 -3.95 2.16
N PRO A 48 -3.51 -3.46 3.21
CA PRO A 48 -3.19 -3.77 4.60
C PRO A 48 -3.52 -5.21 4.95
N GLY A 49 -3.07 -5.66 6.12
CA GLY A 49 -3.52 -6.92 6.69
C GLY A 49 -4.84 -6.77 7.46
N PRO A 50 -5.22 -7.78 8.25
CA PRO A 50 -6.37 -7.71 9.16
C PRO A 50 -6.30 -6.56 10.17
N ASP A 51 -5.11 -6.03 10.43
CA ASP A 51 -4.89 -4.87 11.32
C ASP A 51 -5.33 -3.53 10.71
N GLY A 52 -5.56 -3.47 9.40
CA GLY A 52 -6.00 -2.29 8.67
C GLY A 52 -4.90 -1.28 8.33
N PHE A 53 -3.63 -1.54 8.70
CA PHE A 53 -2.53 -0.60 8.49
C PHE A 53 -1.77 -0.84 7.19
N THR A 54 -1.54 0.23 6.44
CA THR A 54 -0.70 0.24 5.24
C THR A 54 0.75 0.51 5.59
N SER A 55 1.69 0.25 4.67
CA SER A 55 3.10 0.60 4.90
C SER A 55 3.31 2.11 5.00
N CYS A 56 2.49 2.91 4.31
CA CYS A 56 2.53 4.38 4.41
C CYS A 56 2.39 4.86 5.85
N PHE A 57 1.44 4.28 6.61
CA PHE A 57 1.25 4.60 8.02
C PHE A 57 2.54 4.43 8.84
N PHE A 58 3.24 3.31 8.67
CA PHE A 58 4.49 3.04 9.40
C PHE A 58 5.67 3.88 8.91
N GLN A 59 5.70 4.22 7.61
CA GLN A 59 6.71 5.09 7.02
C GLN A 59 6.57 6.53 7.55
N ASP A 60 5.35 7.07 7.52
CA ASP A 60 5.04 8.43 7.97
C ASP A 60 5.27 8.61 9.48
N ASN A 61 5.10 7.54 10.26
CA ASN A 61 5.25 7.55 11.72
C ASN A 61 6.53 6.84 12.18
N TRP A 62 7.53 6.69 11.31
CA TRP A 62 8.75 5.93 11.62
C TRP A 62 9.50 6.49 12.82
N GLU A 63 9.58 7.81 13.00
CA GLU A 63 10.28 8.43 14.12
C GLU A 63 9.68 8.04 15.49
N MET A 64 8.36 7.77 15.52
CA MET A 64 7.66 7.35 16.74
C MET A 64 7.67 5.83 16.91
N LEU A 65 7.45 5.08 15.83
CA LEU A 65 7.17 3.64 15.89
C LEU A 65 8.37 2.76 15.48
N GLY A 66 9.40 3.35 14.86
CA GLY A 66 10.47 2.61 14.20
C GLY A 66 11.27 1.72 15.15
N HIS A 67 11.42 2.16 16.40
CA HIS A 67 12.04 1.35 17.45
C HIS A 67 11.25 0.05 17.70
N ASP A 68 9.97 0.18 18.04
CA ASP A 68 9.09 -0.94 18.39
C ASP A 68 8.85 -1.88 17.20
N ILE A 69 8.71 -1.32 15.99
CA ILE A 69 8.61 -2.10 14.76
C ILE A 69 9.87 -2.93 14.56
N SER A 70 11.04 -2.33 14.76
CA SER A 70 12.31 -3.04 14.59
C SER A 70 12.45 -4.17 15.60
N GLU A 71 12.13 -3.94 16.87
CA GLU A 71 12.14 -5.00 17.87
C GLU A 71 11.14 -6.11 17.58
N ALA A 72 9.91 -5.76 17.15
CA ALA A 72 8.90 -6.74 16.78
C ALA A 72 9.33 -7.59 15.58
N VAL A 73 9.99 -7.01 14.58
CA VAL A 73 10.50 -7.75 13.41
C VAL A 73 11.73 -8.58 13.78
N LEU A 74 12.70 -8.03 14.51
CA LEU A 74 13.92 -8.76 14.87
C LEU A 74 13.64 -9.90 15.86
N SER A 75 12.69 -9.70 16.79
CA SER A 75 12.25 -10.74 17.73
C SER A 75 11.57 -11.93 17.05
N PHE A 76 11.07 -11.80 15.81
CA PHE A 76 10.65 -12.98 15.06
C PHE A 76 11.82 -13.62 14.31
N LEU A 77 12.77 -12.84 13.77
CA LEU A 77 13.88 -13.35 12.94
C LEU A 77 14.95 -14.08 13.72
N GLN A 78 15.22 -13.68 14.96
CA GLN A 78 16.30 -14.24 15.78
C GLN A 78 15.84 -15.45 16.60
N PRO A 79 14.90 -15.33 17.57
CA PRO A 79 14.44 -16.47 18.36
C PRO A 79 13.31 -17.27 17.70
N GLY A 80 12.85 -16.90 16.49
CA GLY A 80 11.84 -17.63 15.72
C GLY A 80 10.40 -17.49 16.23
N LYS A 81 10.11 -16.52 17.10
CA LYS A 81 8.80 -16.38 17.75
C LYS A 81 8.04 -15.19 17.18
N MET A 82 7.01 -15.46 16.38
CA MET A 82 6.11 -14.44 15.83
C MET A 82 4.79 -14.42 16.59
N LEU A 83 4.31 -13.22 16.94
CA LEU A 83 2.96 -13.04 17.47
C LEU A 83 1.92 -13.51 16.44
N ARG A 84 0.91 -14.24 16.90
CA ARG A 84 -0.11 -14.85 16.04
C ARG A 84 -0.88 -13.79 15.26
N GLU A 85 -1.10 -12.64 15.88
CA GLU A 85 -1.77 -11.47 15.33
C GLU A 85 -1.01 -10.95 14.11
N ILE A 86 0.33 -10.85 14.17
CA ILE A 86 1.17 -10.40 13.05
C ILE A 86 1.09 -11.38 11.87
N ASN A 87 1.05 -12.69 12.14
CA ASN A 87 0.93 -13.73 11.11
C ASN A 87 -0.52 -13.91 10.58
N THR A 88 -1.49 -13.17 11.12
CA THR A 88 -2.88 -13.30 10.66
C THR A 88 -3.00 -12.70 9.26
N THR A 89 -3.62 -13.46 8.36
CA THR A 89 -3.77 -13.11 6.95
C THR A 89 -5.24 -13.23 6.56
N VAL A 90 -5.76 -12.23 5.85
CA VAL A 90 -7.09 -12.30 5.25
C VAL A 90 -6.95 -12.73 3.79
N LEU A 91 -7.74 -13.71 3.37
CA LEU A 91 -7.86 -14.10 1.97
C LEU A 91 -9.00 -13.32 1.32
N THR A 92 -8.67 -12.54 0.29
CA THR A 92 -9.63 -11.73 -0.47
C THR A 92 -9.59 -12.12 -1.94
N LEU A 93 -10.74 -12.07 -2.62
CA LEU A 93 -10.86 -12.32 -4.04
C LEU A 93 -10.80 -11.00 -4.82
N ILE A 94 -9.88 -10.90 -5.78
CA ILE A 94 -9.84 -9.79 -6.75
C ILE A 94 -10.33 -10.28 -8.11
N PRO A 95 -11.29 -9.59 -8.74
CA PRO A 95 -11.78 -9.97 -10.06
C PRO A 95 -10.70 -9.82 -11.13
N LYS A 96 -10.61 -10.79 -12.05
CA LYS A 96 -9.69 -10.75 -13.22
C LYS A 96 -10.26 -9.92 -14.37
N CYS A 97 -11.58 -9.80 -14.45
CA CYS A 97 -12.34 -9.16 -15.52
C CYS A 97 -13.47 -8.29 -14.94
N LYS A 98 -14.07 -7.41 -15.76
CA LYS A 98 -15.06 -6.42 -15.31
C LYS A 98 -16.34 -7.04 -14.74
N CYS A 99 -16.76 -8.19 -15.26
CA CYS A 99 -18.01 -8.87 -14.90
C CYS A 99 -17.74 -10.37 -14.71
N PRO A 100 -17.12 -10.77 -13.59
CA PRO A 100 -16.83 -12.18 -13.32
C PRO A 100 -18.12 -12.94 -12.99
N ASN A 101 -18.33 -14.07 -13.64
CA ASN A 101 -19.49 -14.95 -13.47
C ASN A 101 -19.12 -16.28 -12.81
N THR A 102 -17.82 -16.62 -12.75
CA THR A 102 -17.32 -17.88 -12.19
C THR A 102 -16.20 -17.65 -11.17
N VAL A 103 -16.05 -18.57 -10.20
CA VAL A 103 -14.99 -18.49 -9.17
C VAL A 103 -13.58 -18.47 -9.79
N SER A 104 -13.37 -19.15 -10.93
CA SER A 104 -12.11 -19.14 -11.68
C SER A 104 -11.71 -17.78 -12.22
N GLU A 105 -12.65 -16.84 -12.35
CA GLU A 105 -12.40 -15.47 -12.79
C GLU A 105 -11.95 -14.55 -11.66
N PHE A 106 -11.78 -15.07 -10.44
CA PHE A 106 -11.16 -14.35 -9.34
C PHE A 106 -9.73 -14.83 -9.10
N ARG A 107 -8.88 -13.93 -8.60
CA ARG A 107 -7.57 -14.26 -8.05
C ARG A 107 -7.68 -14.17 -6.52
N PRO A 108 -7.39 -15.24 -5.78
CA PRO A 108 -7.22 -15.13 -4.34
C PRO A 108 -5.92 -14.36 -4.05
N ILE A 109 -5.99 -13.41 -3.13
CA ILE A 109 -4.86 -12.65 -2.64
C ILE A 109 -4.84 -12.75 -1.12
N ALA A 110 -3.64 -12.98 -0.59
CA ALA A 110 -3.33 -12.96 0.82
C ALA A 110 -2.98 -11.53 1.25
N CYS A 111 -3.83 -10.93 2.07
CA CYS A 111 -3.61 -9.65 2.71
C CYS A 111 -2.97 -9.89 4.09
N CYS A 112 -1.64 -9.83 4.14
CA CYS A 112 -0.85 -9.99 5.37
C CYS A 112 -0.56 -8.62 6.03
N ASN A 113 -0.33 -8.61 7.35
CA ASN A 113 0.09 -7.39 8.05
C ASN A 113 1.45 -6.88 7.54
N VAL A 114 1.70 -5.58 7.68
CA VAL A 114 2.92 -4.95 7.13
C VAL A 114 4.18 -5.50 7.80
N LEU A 115 4.17 -5.71 9.12
CA LEU A 115 5.32 -6.29 9.84
C LEU A 115 5.71 -7.67 9.27
N TYR A 116 4.72 -8.49 8.91
CA TYR A 116 4.95 -9.78 8.23
C TYR A 116 5.55 -9.61 6.82
N LYS A 117 5.18 -8.54 6.10
CA LYS A 117 5.76 -8.23 4.79
C LYS A 117 7.21 -7.76 4.91
N VAL A 118 7.54 -6.96 5.94
CA VAL A 118 8.91 -6.52 6.22
C VAL A 118 9.80 -7.73 6.53
N ALA A 119 9.32 -8.56 7.45
CA ALA A 119 9.88 -9.85 7.83
C ALA A 119 10.26 -10.74 6.64
N THR A 120 9.28 -11.06 5.80
CA THR A 120 9.49 -11.92 4.62
C THR A 120 10.38 -11.25 3.58
N LYS A 121 10.26 -9.93 3.40
CA LYS A 121 11.14 -9.18 2.49
C LYS A 121 12.61 -9.26 2.91
N LEU A 122 12.93 -9.17 4.20
CA LEU A 122 14.29 -9.34 4.71
C LEU A 122 14.87 -10.71 4.35
N ILE A 123 14.13 -11.78 4.61
CA ILE A 123 14.53 -13.16 4.26
C ILE A 123 14.72 -13.30 2.75
N CYS A 124 13.73 -12.86 1.96
CA CYS A 124 13.81 -12.91 0.50
C CYS A 124 15.00 -12.12 -0.04
N SER A 125 15.34 -10.97 0.57
CA SER A 125 16.44 -10.12 0.11
C SER A 125 17.79 -10.80 0.30
N ARG A 126 17.99 -11.54 1.40
CA ARG A 126 19.20 -12.34 1.61
C ARG A 126 19.28 -13.54 0.68
N LEU A 127 18.19 -14.29 0.54
CA LEU A 127 18.13 -15.44 -0.37
C LEU A 127 18.39 -15.01 -1.82
N LYS A 128 17.88 -13.85 -2.23
CA LYS A 128 18.08 -13.32 -3.57
C LYS A 128 19.55 -13.19 -3.97
N VAL A 129 20.45 -12.90 -3.02
CA VAL A 129 21.89 -12.74 -3.30
C VAL A 129 22.54 -14.06 -3.73
N ILE A 130 22.09 -15.19 -3.17
CA ILE A 130 22.72 -16.50 -3.38
C ILE A 130 21.99 -17.36 -4.42
N LEU A 131 20.70 -17.08 -4.67
CA LEU A 131 19.88 -17.89 -5.58
C LEU A 131 20.49 -18.03 -6.98
N PRO A 132 21.09 -17.01 -7.61
CA PRO A 132 21.71 -17.14 -8.94
C PRO A 132 22.76 -18.25 -9.06
N ASP A 133 23.48 -18.55 -7.97
CA ASP A 133 24.50 -19.60 -7.95
C ASP A 133 23.91 -21.01 -7.77
N LEU A 134 22.68 -21.09 -7.25
CA LEU A 134 22.00 -22.32 -6.85
C LEU A 134 20.96 -22.80 -7.86
N VAL A 135 20.37 -21.88 -8.62
CA VAL A 135 19.34 -22.20 -9.60
C VAL A 135 19.95 -22.47 -10.97
N ALA A 136 19.33 -23.36 -11.72
CA ALA A 136 19.73 -23.55 -13.12
C ALA A 136 19.28 -22.34 -13.96
N GLN A 137 19.99 -22.02 -15.05
CA GLN A 137 19.67 -20.87 -15.93
C GLN A 137 18.23 -20.91 -16.48
N ASN A 138 17.67 -22.11 -16.67
CA ASN A 138 16.30 -22.30 -17.12
C ASN A 138 15.25 -22.14 -16.01
N GLN A 139 15.66 -21.81 -14.78
CA GLN A 139 14.80 -21.59 -13.60
C GLN A 139 14.77 -20.11 -13.19
N GLY A 140 15.01 -19.18 -14.12
CA GLY A 140 15.13 -17.73 -13.87
C GLY A 140 13.83 -16.97 -13.56
N GLY A 141 12.72 -17.64 -13.30
CA GLY A 141 11.48 -16.96 -12.89
C GLY A 141 11.70 -16.23 -11.56
N PHE A 142 11.57 -14.89 -11.55
CA PHE A 142 11.72 -14.02 -10.37
C PHE A 142 13.14 -13.86 -9.80
N ILE A 143 14.17 -14.26 -10.56
CA ILE A 143 15.58 -14.06 -10.22
C ILE A 143 16.08 -12.94 -11.12
N THR A 144 16.05 -11.70 -10.62
CA THR A 144 16.38 -10.52 -11.43
C THR A 144 17.87 -10.21 -11.41
N ASP A 145 18.47 -10.21 -12.59
CA ASP A 145 19.44 -9.17 -12.95
C ASP A 145 18.70 -7.83 -13.07
N SER A 146 19.36 -6.78 -12.61
CA SER A 146 18.89 -5.39 -12.52
C SER A 146 18.14 -4.87 -13.77
N ASP A 147 17.07 -4.11 -13.52
CA ASP A 147 16.33 -3.23 -14.47
C ASP A 147 15.07 -3.69 -15.21
N ASP A 148 14.31 -4.66 -14.70
CA ASP A 148 12.89 -4.76 -15.07
C ASP A 148 12.01 -3.89 -14.15
N LYS A 149 11.91 -2.61 -14.49
CA LYS A 149 10.82 -1.73 -14.06
C LYS A 149 9.51 -2.25 -14.65
N TRP A 150 8.84 -3.15 -13.93
CA TRP A 150 7.52 -3.66 -14.32
C TRP A 150 6.49 -2.53 -14.35
N ALA A 151 6.00 -2.23 -15.56
CA ALA A 151 4.95 -1.27 -15.91
C ALA A 151 3.54 -1.58 -15.36
N ILE A 152 3.45 -2.33 -14.25
CA ILE A 152 2.19 -2.58 -13.51
C ILE A 152 1.99 -1.51 -12.42
N ALA A 153 3.00 -0.70 -12.11
CA ALA A 153 3.03 0.24 -10.99
C ALA A 153 2.09 1.45 -11.09
N ASN A 154 1.42 1.71 -12.22
CA ASN A 154 0.62 2.94 -12.41
C ASN A 154 -0.89 2.74 -12.50
N LYS A 155 -1.46 1.65 -11.95
CA LYS A 155 -2.93 1.55 -11.82
C LYS A 155 -3.37 2.09 -10.47
N GLU A 156 -3.63 3.39 -10.43
CA GLU A 156 -4.48 4.00 -9.42
C GLU A 156 -5.85 3.33 -9.42
N ASP A 157 -6.21 2.78 -8.26
CA ASP A 157 -7.59 2.65 -7.80
C ASP A 157 -7.52 2.37 -6.29
N ASN A 158 -7.99 3.33 -5.48
CA ASN A 158 -7.92 3.29 -4.01
C ASN A 158 -8.93 2.31 -3.41
N LEU A 159 -8.71 1.02 -3.69
CA LEU A 159 -9.43 -0.12 -3.10
C LEU A 159 -9.38 -0.12 -1.56
N TRP A 160 -8.35 0.52 -0.98
CA TRP A 160 -8.22 0.69 0.46
C TRP A 160 -9.27 1.63 1.05
N ILE A 161 -9.59 2.74 0.37
CA ILE A 161 -10.68 3.65 0.79
C ILE A 161 -12.02 2.92 0.68
N ARG A 162 -12.26 2.21 -0.42
CA ARG A 162 -13.48 1.38 -0.57
C ARG A 162 -13.56 0.27 0.48
N TRP A 163 -12.44 -0.35 0.84
CA TRP A 163 -12.41 -1.41 1.86
C TRP A 163 -12.68 -0.86 3.26
N ILE A 164 -12.11 0.29 3.65
CA ILE A 164 -12.45 0.97 4.90
C ILE A 164 -13.94 1.33 4.95
N TYR A 165 -14.47 1.88 3.84
CA TYR A 165 -15.89 2.19 3.71
C TYR A 165 -16.78 0.95 3.87
N CYS A 166 -16.38 -0.20 3.30
CA CYS A 166 -17.16 -1.44 3.37
C CYS A 166 -17.03 -2.18 4.70
N VAL A 167 -15.82 -2.26 5.27
CA VAL A 167 -15.53 -3.15 6.41
C VAL A 167 -15.70 -2.44 7.74
N TYR A 168 -15.12 -1.24 7.89
CA TYR A 168 -15.17 -0.51 9.15
C TYR A 168 -16.37 0.43 9.20
N MET A 169 -16.57 1.24 8.16
CA MET A 169 -17.61 2.26 8.17
C MET A 169 -18.98 1.72 7.73
N LYS A 170 -19.03 0.55 7.08
CA LYS A 170 -20.25 -0.09 6.55
C LYS A 170 -21.16 0.89 5.78
N GLY A 171 -20.56 1.78 5.00
CA GLY A 171 -21.27 2.79 4.21
C GLY A 171 -21.71 4.05 4.96
N VAL A 172 -21.33 4.21 6.23
CA VAL A 172 -21.57 5.44 7.01
C VAL A 172 -20.50 6.47 6.68
N ASP A 173 -20.84 7.76 6.67
CA ASP A 173 -19.88 8.85 6.43
C ASP A 173 -18.82 8.94 7.55
N TRP A 174 -17.58 9.29 7.18
CA TRP A 174 -16.43 9.31 8.09
C TRP A 174 -16.63 10.26 9.27
N TRP A 175 -17.16 11.46 9.03
CA TRP A 175 -17.30 12.51 10.04
C TRP A 175 -18.43 12.24 11.03
N SER A 176 -19.35 11.34 10.67
CA SER A 176 -20.44 10.87 11.53
C SER A 176 -20.19 9.50 12.18
N TYR A 177 -19.19 8.74 11.69
CA TYR A 177 -18.88 7.39 12.17
C TYR A 177 -18.43 7.31 13.64
N GLN A 178 -18.95 6.32 14.38
CA GLN A 178 -18.55 5.98 15.75
C GLN A 178 -18.00 4.55 15.81
N ALA A 179 -16.90 4.36 16.55
CA ALA A 179 -16.28 3.03 16.68
C ALA A 179 -17.14 2.10 17.57
N PRO A 180 -17.37 0.84 17.17
CA PRO A 180 -18.10 -0.10 18.01
C PRO A 180 -17.31 -0.51 19.27
N PRO A 181 -17.97 -0.92 20.38
CA PRO A 181 -17.31 -1.25 21.64
C PRO A 181 -16.28 -2.38 21.55
N GLN A 182 -16.42 -3.30 20.59
CA GLN A 182 -15.51 -4.40 20.33
C GLN A 182 -14.35 -4.04 19.38
N ALA A 183 -14.31 -2.80 18.88
CA ALA A 183 -13.21 -2.35 18.02
C ALA A 183 -11.88 -2.36 18.78
N SER A 184 -10.79 -2.55 18.04
CA SER A 184 -9.44 -2.50 18.60
C SER A 184 -9.20 -1.17 19.33
N TRP A 185 -8.40 -1.22 20.39
CA TRP A 185 -8.09 -0.03 21.20
C TRP A 185 -7.57 1.13 20.33
N TYR A 186 -6.74 0.80 19.35
CA TYR A 186 -6.18 1.79 18.44
C TYR A 186 -7.24 2.43 17.52
N TRP A 187 -8.19 1.65 16.97
CA TRP A 187 -9.27 2.19 16.14
C TRP A 187 -10.16 3.17 16.92
N LYS A 188 -10.43 2.87 18.19
CA LYS A 188 -11.13 3.79 19.10
C LYS A 188 -10.34 5.08 19.31
N LYS A 189 -9.02 4.99 19.45
CA LYS A 189 -8.13 6.16 19.59
C LYS A 189 -8.12 7.02 18.32
N LEU A 190 -8.12 6.39 17.14
CA LEU A 190 -8.25 7.07 15.85
C LEU A 190 -9.57 7.84 15.71
N VAL A 191 -10.71 7.23 16.08
CA VAL A 191 -12.01 7.91 16.05
C VAL A 191 -12.09 9.04 17.09
N ALA A 192 -11.41 8.90 18.23
CA ALA A 192 -11.31 9.98 19.21
C ALA A 192 -10.51 11.18 18.67
N VAL A 193 -9.37 10.93 18.01
CA VAL A 193 -8.56 11.98 17.35
C VAL A 193 -9.34 12.62 16.20
N LYS A 194 -10.08 11.84 15.41
CA LYS A 194 -10.98 12.36 14.36
C LYS A 194 -11.95 13.41 14.91
N ASN A 195 -12.58 13.14 16.06
CA ASN A 195 -13.53 14.06 16.66
C ASN A 195 -12.86 15.37 17.12
N GLN A 196 -11.62 15.32 17.60
CA GLN A 196 -10.84 16.52 17.96
C GLN A 196 -10.45 17.36 16.72
N VAL A 197 -10.14 16.70 15.60
CA VAL A 197 -9.74 17.38 14.35
C VAL A 197 -10.96 17.92 13.58
N LYS A 198 -12.15 17.35 13.79
CA LYS A 198 -13.39 17.79 13.14
C LYS A 198 -13.72 19.26 13.43
N GLU A 199 -13.55 19.69 14.69
CA GLU A 199 -13.76 21.09 15.08
C GLU A 199 -12.80 22.04 14.34
N ILE A 200 -11.54 21.65 14.19
CA ILE A 200 -10.52 22.43 13.47
C ILE A 200 -10.85 22.51 11.96
N TRP A 201 -11.35 21.41 11.38
CA TRP A 201 -11.70 21.32 9.97
C TRP A 201 -12.95 22.16 9.63
N GLU A 202 -13.98 22.14 10.48
CA GLU A 202 -15.20 22.95 10.30
C GLU A 202 -14.91 24.46 10.38
N VAL A 203 -14.05 24.89 11.30
CA VAL A 203 -13.58 26.28 11.40
C VAL A 203 -12.81 26.70 10.14
N ARG A 204 -11.89 25.85 9.65
CA ARG A 204 -11.07 26.15 8.47
C ARG A 204 -11.90 26.25 7.18
N ASN A 205 -12.90 25.38 7.01
CA ASN A 205 -13.77 25.44 5.83
C ASN A 205 -14.72 26.64 5.87
N SER A 206 -15.20 27.06 7.04
CA SER A 206 -15.99 28.29 7.18
C SER A 206 -15.22 29.54 6.70
N VAL A 207 -13.90 29.60 6.93
CA VAL A 207 -13.05 30.74 6.54
C VAL A 207 -12.68 30.73 5.05
N LEU A 208 -12.40 29.55 4.47
CA LEU A 208 -12.00 29.40 3.07
C LEU A 208 -13.16 29.58 2.08
N TRP A 209 -14.37 29.09 2.41
CA TRP A 209 -15.54 29.30 1.56
C TRP A 209 -15.91 30.79 1.43
N ASN A 210 -15.75 31.59 2.50
CA ASN A 210 -16.02 33.02 2.43
C ASN A 210 -15.02 33.80 1.55
N SER A 211 -13.79 33.32 1.39
CA SER A 211 -12.74 34.01 0.63
C SER A 211 -12.68 33.57 -0.84
N GLU A 212 -12.93 32.30 -1.14
CA GLU A 212 -12.99 31.80 -2.53
C GLU A 212 -14.26 32.26 -3.27
N THR A 213 -15.41 32.36 -2.57
CA THR A 213 -16.67 32.82 -3.19
C THR A 213 -16.59 34.28 -3.65
N ILE A 214 -15.92 35.14 -2.87
CA ILE A 214 -15.71 36.57 -3.22
C ILE A 214 -14.83 36.70 -4.48
N LEU A 215 -13.77 35.90 -4.61
CA LEU A 215 -12.88 35.92 -5.77
C LEU A 215 -13.60 35.42 -7.04
N VAL A 216 -14.40 34.36 -6.94
CA VAL A 216 -15.16 33.83 -8.07
C VAL A 216 -16.24 34.83 -8.52
N GLU A 217 -16.96 35.46 -7.59
CA GLU A 217 -17.94 36.49 -7.94
C GLU A 217 -17.30 37.72 -8.60
N GLN A 218 -16.12 38.16 -8.13
CA GLN A 218 -15.36 39.25 -8.74
C GLN A 218 -14.90 38.90 -10.16
N VAL A 219 -14.39 37.69 -10.38
CA VAL A 219 -13.97 37.21 -11.71
C VAL A 219 -15.16 37.08 -12.66
N VAL A 220 -16.30 36.54 -12.19
CA VAL A 220 -17.52 36.40 -12.99
C VAL A 220 -18.09 37.77 -13.37
N ARG A 221 -18.08 38.75 -12.46
CA ARG A 221 -18.51 40.14 -12.78
C ARG A 221 -17.62 40.77 -13.83
N LYS A 222 -16.29 40.66 -13.68
CA LYS A 222 -15.32 41.19 -14.64
C LYS A 222 -15.48 40.56 -16.03
N THR A 223 -15.68 39.25 -16.08
CA THR A 223 -15.89 38.52 -17.34
C THR A 223 -17.21 38.93 -18.01
N LYS A 224 -18.28 39.17 -17.24
CA LYS A 224 -19.56 39.66 -17.78
C LYS A 224 -19.45 41.09 -18.34
N GLU A 225 -18.69 41.97 -17.71
CA GLU A 225 -18.41 43.32 -18.22
C GLU A 225 -17.56 43.29 -19.49
N ASP A 226 -16.51 42.46 -19.53
CA ASP A 226 -15.66 42.31 -20.72
C ASP A 226 -16.43 41.76 -21.92
N VAL A 227 -17.34 40.80 -21.70
CA VAL A 227 -18.21 40.26 -22.76
C VAL A 227 -19.20 41.32 -23.24
N LYS A 228 -19.79 42.12 -22.34
CA LYS A 228 -20.69 43.23 -22.69
C LYS A 228 -19.98 44.34 -23.49
N ASN A 229 -18.74 44.64 -23.15
CA ASN A 229 -17.95 45.64 -23.86
C ASN A 229 -17.53 45.16 -25.26
N ARG A 230 -17.28 43.86 -25.44
CA ARG A 230 -16.97 43.26 -26.75
C ARG A 230 -18.17 43.19 -27.68
N THR A 231 -19.39 42.94 -27.17
CA THR A 231 -20.59 42.90 -28.01
C THR A 231 -21.05 44.30 -28.46
N CYS A 232 -20.79 45.34 -27.67
CA CYS A 232 -21.03 46.74 -28.09
C CYS A 232 -20.06 47.22 -29.18
N ALA A 233 -18.81 46.77 -29.18
CA ALA A 233 -17.79 47.17 -30.16
C ALA A 233 -17.99 46.54 -31.56
N ALA A 234 -18.64 45.38 -31.65
CA ALA A 234 -18.88 44.68 -32.92
C ALA A 234 -20.06 45.26 -33.74
N GLY A 235 -20.83 46.20 -33.19
CA GLY A 235 -22.01 46.81 -33.84
C GLY A 235 -21.72 48.03 -34.74
N GLN A 236 -20.47 48.51 -34.81
CA GLN A 236 -20.09 49.70 -35.57
C GLN A 236 -19.04 49.40 -36.65
N ALA A 237 -19.36 48.52 -37.59
CA ALA A 237 -18.64 48.43 -38.87
C ALA A 237 -19.56 47.82 -39.94
N LYS A 238 -20.41 48.65 -40.56
CA LYS A 238 -21.06 48.33 -41.84
C LYS A 238 -20.30 49.05 -42.97
N PRO A 239 -19.86 48.36 -44.03
CA PRO A 239 -19.36 49.00 -45.25
C PRO A 239 -20.51 49.32 -46.22
N ASN A 240 -20.30 50.40 -46.98
CA ASN A 240 -21.19 51.01 -47.98
C ASN A 240 -21.87 50.06 -48.97
N LYS A 241 -23.15 50.33 -49.23
CA LYS A 241 -23.74 50.51 -50.57
C LYS A 241 -24.72 51.67 -50.52
#